data_AF-A0A929UNK1-F1
#
_entry.id   AF-A0A929UNK1-F1
#
_cell.length_a   1.000
_cell.length_b   1.000
_cell.length_c   1.000
_cell.angle_alpha   90.00
_cell.angle_beta   90.00
_cell.angle_gamma   90.00
#
_symmetry.space_group_name_H-M   'P 1'
#
loop_
_entity.id
_entity.type
_entity.pdbx_description
1 polymer ?
#
loop_
_entity_poly.entity_id
_entity_poly.type
_entity_poly.pdbx_seq_one_letter_code
_entity_poly.pdbx_strand_id
1 'polypeptide(L)' 'MNQSQIITIIVTLVCLAMVLQPILSIKWARESQTTTTIRPFRMIICAIVAVMGIYSLITGNYMW' A
#
# COMPACT_ATOMS: atom_id res chain seq x y z
N MET A 1 5.63 2.49 23.13
CA MET A 1 5.30 2.74 21.71
C MET A 1 3.85 3.21 21.69
N ASN A 2 3.58 4.43 21.20
CA ASN A 2 2.22 4.99 21.26
C ASN A 2 1.30 4.28 20.28
N GLN A 3 0.01 4.15 20.63
CA GLN A 3 -1.00 3.49 19.79
C GLN A 3 -1.04 4.09 18.37
N SER A 4 -0.93 5.40 18.25
CA SER A 4 -0.89 6.13 16.98
C SER A 4 0.32 5.76 16.09
N GLN A 5 1.49 5.55 16.70
CA GLN A 5 2.67 5.05 15.96
C GLN A 5 2.45 3.64 15.45
N ILE A 6 1.90 2.75 16.29
CA ILE A 6 1.65 1.36 15.93
C ILE A 6 0.67 1.28 14.76
N ILE A 7 -0.43 2.04 14.81
CA ILE A 7 -1.43 2.10 13.74
C ILE A 7 -0.82 2.64 12.45
N THR A 8 -0.05 3.73 12.52
CA THR A 8 0.58 4.31 11.32
C THR A 8 1.55 3.33 10.65
N ILE A 9 2.36 2.61 11.44
CA ILE A 9 3.26 1.57 10.91
C ILE A 9 2.45 0.45 10.25
N ILE A 10 1.42 -0.07 10.92
CA ILE A 10 0.58 -1.17 10.39
C ILE A 10 -0.09 -0.74 9.09
N VAL A 11 -0.71 0.44 9.05
CA VAL A 11 -1.40 0.96 7.86
C VAL A 11 -0.43 1.15 6.69
N THR A 12 0.76 1.68 6.96
CA THR A 12 1.80 1.86 5.94
C THR A 12 2.26 0.50 5.39
N LEU A 13 2.46 -0.49 6.26
CA LEU A 13 2.90 -1.84 5.88
C LEU A 13 1.82 -2.59 5.08
N VAL A 14 0.56 -2.48 5.49
CA VAL A 14 -0.60 -3.07 4.79
C VAL A 14 -0.81 -2.41 3.42
N CYS A 15 -0.71 -1.09 3.31
CA CYS A 15 -0.80 -0.41 2.01
C CYS A 15 0.31 -0.83 1.07
N LEU A 16 1.54 -0.99 1.57
CA LEU A 16 2.66 -1.46 0.76
C LEU A 16 2.40 -2.88 0.22
N ALA A 17 1.90 -3.79 1.06
CA ALA A 17 1.50 -5.13 0.65
C ALA A 17 0.35 -5.11 -0.38
N MET A 18 -0.62 -4.22 -0.21
CA MET A 18 -1.73 -4.05 -1.16
C MET A 18 -1.29 -3.50 -2.52
N VAL A 19 -0.21 -2.72 -2.60
CA VAL A 19 0.39 -2.27 -3.89
C VAL A 19 1.15 -3.41 -4.56
N LEU A 20 1.82 -4.28 -3.79
CA LEU A 20 2.59 -5.40 -4.33
C LEU A 20 1.70 -6.52 -4.90
N GLN A 21 0.54 -6.80 -4.29
CA GLN A 21 -0.41 -7.81 -4.78
C GLN A 21 -0.77 -7.67 -6.28
N PRO A 22 -1.22 -6.50 -6.76
CA PRO A 22 -1.59 -6.34 -8.15
C PRO A 22 -0.37 -6.31 -9.09
N ILE A 23 0.83 -5.94 -8.63
CA ILE A 23 2.08 -6.07 -9.40
C ILE A 23 2.43 -7.54 -9.63
N LEU A 24 2.33 -8.37 -8.57
CA LEU A 24 2.53 -9.81 -8.66
C LEU A 24 1.49 -10.48 -9.55
N SER A 25 0.21 -10.08 -9.46
CA SER A 25 -0.83 -10.64 -10.33
C SER A 25 -0.59 -10.30 -11.80
N ILE A 26 -0.04 -9.12 -12.13
CA ILE A 26 0.33 -8.76 -13.50
C ILE A 26 1.47 -9.64 -14.01
N LYS A 27 2.48 -9.90 -13.17
CA LYS A 27 3.59 -10.80 -13.51
C LYS A 27 3.09 -12.21 -13.80
N TRP A 28 2.26 -12.75 -12.91
CA TRP A 28 1.64 -14.07 -13.07
C TRP A 28 0.72 -14.14 -14.29
N ALA A 29 -0.07 -13.10 -14.55
CA ALA A 29 -0.94 -13.00 -15.72
C ALA A 29 -0.17 -13.01 -17.04
N ARG A 30 0.97 -12.31 -17.09
CA ARG A 30 1.88 -12.32 -18.25
C ARG A 30 2.45 -13.71 -18.49
N GLU A 31 2.80 -14.43 -17.43
CA GLU A 31 3.37 -15.77 -17.53
C GLU A 31 2.31 -16.83 -17.88
N SER A 32 1.07 -16.64 -17.42
CA SER A 32 -0.04 -17.58 -17.60
C SER A 32 -0.98 -17.23 -18.77
N GLN A 33 -0.66 -16.23 -19.60
CA GLN A 33 -1.51 -15.69 -20.70
C GLN A 33 -2.97 -15.46 -20.31
N THR A 34 -3.23 -15.12 -19.05
CA THR A 34 -4.60 -14.96 -18.52
C THR A 34 -4.90 -13.47 -18.34
N THR A 35 -6.06 -13.03 -18.81
CA THR A 35 -6.48 -11.63 -18.70
C THR A 35 -6.82 -11.27 -17.25
N THR A 36 -5.91 -10.61 -16.54
CA THR A 36 -6.20 -10.07 -15.20
C THR A 36 -6.80 -8.68 -15.30
N THR A 37 -7.97 -8.49 -14.69
CA THR A 37 -8.57 -7.15 -14.50
C THR A 37 -7.78 -6.39 -13.43
N ILE A 38 -6.86 -5.54 -13.87
CA ILE A 38 -6.10 -4.65 -13.00
C ILE A 38 -7.05 -3.51 -12.59
N ARG A 39 -7.20 -3.26 -11.29
CA ARG A 39 -7.95 -2.10 -10.77
C ARG A 39 -6.95 -0.99 -10.42
N PRO A 40 -6.50 -0.16 -11.37
CA PRO A 40 -5.44 0.84 -11.16
C PRO A 40 -5.82 1.85 -10.07
N PHE A 41 -7.11 2.12 -9.91
CA PHE A 41 -7.62 3.04 -8.88
C PHE A 41 -7.25 2.60 -7.45
N ARG A 42 -7.23 1.29 -7.14
CA ARG A 42 -6.81 0.81 -5.81
C ARG A 42 -5.31 1.00 -5.57
N MET A 43 -4.47 0.84 -6.61
CA MET A 43 -3.03 1.09 -6.49
C MET A 43 -2.76 2.56 -6.17
N ILE A 44 -3.44 3.49 -6.86
CA ILE A 44 -3.26 4.93 -6.65
C ILE A 44 -3.64 5.33 -5.21
N ILE A 45 -4.79 4.85 -4.72
CA ILE A 45 -5.23 5.13 -3.34
C ILE A 45 -4.23 4.55 -2.33
N CYS A 46 -3.76 3.32 -2.51
CA CYS A 46 -2.77 2.72 -1.61
C CYS A 46 -1.43 3.47 -1.64
N ALA A 47 -1.01 3.98 -2.81
CA ALA A 47 0.20 4.79 -2.92
C ALA A 47 0.08 6.11 -2.15
N ILE A 48 -1.06 6.79 -2.27
CA ILE A 48 -1.34 8.04 -1.53
C ILE A 48 -1.31 7.78 -0.02
N VAL A 49 -1.99 6.72 0.44
CA VAL A 49 -2.02 6.34 1.86
C VAL A 49 -0.64 5.95 2.38
N ALA A 50 0.15 5.22 1.58
CA ALA A 50 1.53 4.89 1.94
C ALA A 50 2.41 6.14 2.10
N VAL A 51 2.31 7.11 1.17
CA VAL A 51 3.05 8.38 1.25
C VAL A 51 2.62 9.20 2.48
N MET A 52 1.31 9.28 2.75
CA MET A 52 0.79 9.94 3.96
C MET A 52 1.29 9.24 5.25
N GLY A 53 1.29 7.91 5.30
CA GLY A 53 1.81 7.15 6.44
C GLY A 53 3.31 7.38 6.68
N ILE A 54 4.12 7.38 5.62
CA ILE A 54 5.56 7.68 5.68
C ILE A 54 5.79 9.12 6.15
N TYR A 55 5.05 10.08 5.59
CA TYR A 55 5.15 11.49 5.99
C TYR A 55 4.81 11.68 7.47
N SER A 56 3.76 11.00 7.94
CA SER A 56 3.33 10.99 9.34
C SER A 56 4.38 10.36 10.27
N LEU A 57 5.08 9.30 9.83
CA LEU A 57 6.21 8.70 10.55
C LEU A 57 7.41 9.67 10.66
N ILE A 58 7.79 10.32 9.56
CA ILE A 58 8.97 11.21 9.50
C ILE A 58 8.74 12.48 10.32
N THR A 59 7.54 13.05 10.23
CA THR A 59 7.20 14.32 10.90
C THR A 59 6.91 14.12 12.40
N GLY A 60 6.72 12.88 12.86
CA GLY A 60 6.28 12.58 14.22
C GLY A 60 4.87 13.05 14.54
N ASN A 61 4.15 13.57 13.55
CA ASN A 61 2.75 13.97 13.64
C ASN A 61 1.88 12.81 13.13
N TYR A 62 1.58 11.90 14.05
CA TYR A 62 0.74 10.73 13.81
C TYR A 62 -0.69 11.18 13.52
N MET A 63 -1.11 11.10 12.26
CA MET A 63 -2.45 11.55 11.84
C MET A 63 -3.55 10.50 12.11
N TRP A 64 -3.18 9.34 12.66
CA TRP A 64 -4.02 8.15 12.87
C TRP A 64 -3.77 7.55 14.26
#